data_AF-A0AAR2KBC0-F1
#
_entry.id   AF-A0AAR2KBC0-F1
#
_cell.length_a   1.000
_cell.length_b   1.000
_cell.length_c   1.000
_cell.angle_alpha   90.00
_cell.angle_beta   90.00
_cell.angle_gamma   90.00
#
_symmetry.space_group_name_H-M   'P 1'
#
loop_
_entity.id
_entity.type
_entity.pdbx_description
1 polymer ?
#
loop_
_entity_poly.entity_id
_entity_poly.type
_entity_poly.pdbx_seq_one_letter_code
_entity_poly.pdbx_strand_id
1 'polypeptide(L)'
;MGKKGDLSDSERGMVVGARRAGLSISETADLLGFSRTTISRVYRERSEKEKISSERQLCGRKCLVDVRGQRRMGRLAPDDRKATVTQINKQNLFNTLLKVCHDELRQF
;
A
#
# COMPACT_ATOMS: atom_id res chain seq x y z
N MET A 1 33.28 10.88 3.73
CA MET A 1 31.94 10.55 3.17
C MET A 1 30.91 11.41 3.88
N GLY A 2 30.34 12.39 3.18
CA GLY A 2 29.48 13.43 3.78
C GLY A 2 28.20 12.86 4.36
N LYS A 3 27.84 13.34 5.56
CA LYS A 3 26.61 12.99 6.27
C LYS A 3 25.42 13.27 5.35
N LYS A 4 24.66 12.22 5.04
CA LYS A 4 23.42 12.28 4.26
C LYS A 4 22.34 12.88 5.16
N GLY A 5 22.42 14.19 5.42
CA GLY A 5 21.32 14.93 5.98
C GLY A 5 20.27 15.04 4.89
N ASP A 6 19.33 14.11 4.85
CA ASP A 6 18.21 14.22 3.93
C ASP A 6 17.45 15.50 4.27
N LEU A 7 17.25 16.38 3.27
CA LEU A 7 16.45 17.58 3.41
C LEU A 7 15.06 17.24 3.92
N SER A 8 14.53 18.08 4.81
CA SER A 8 13.15 17.98 5.27
C SER A 8 12.16 18.15 4.11
N ASP A 9 10.95 17.63 4.28
CA ASP A 9 9.90 17.76 3.27
C ASP A 9 9.54 19.22 2.98
N SER A 10 9.63 20.10 3.99
CA SER A 10 9.47 21.54 3.82
C SER A 10 10.55 22.14 2.94
N GLU A 11 11.82 21.82 3.17
CA GLU A 11 12.94 22.31 2.35
C GLU A 11 12.85 21.79 0.91
N ARG A 12 12.52 20.51 0.74
CA ARG A 12 12.26 19.93 -0.59
C ARG A 12 11.10 20.65 -1.30
N GLY A 13 10.05 21.00 -0.58
CA GLY A 13 8.94 21.80 -1.07
C GLY A 13 9.37 23.18 -1.56
N MET A 14 10.20 23.88 -0.78
CA MET A 14 10.75 25.19 -1.17
C MET A 14 11.60 25.12 -2.44
N VAL A 15 12.46 24.10 -2.56
CA VAL A 15 13.27 23.88 -3.77
C VAL A 15 12.39 23.68 -5.01
N VAL A 16 11.35 22.85 -4.90
CA VAL A 16 10.42 22.59 -6.00
C VAL A 16 9.61 23.83 -6.34
N GLY A 17 9.18 24.60 -5.33
CA GLY A 17 8.44 25.85 -5.50
C GLY A 17 9.25 26.91 -6.25
N ALA A 18 10.48 27.17 -5.80
CA ALA A 18 11.40 28.11 -6.45
C ALA A 18 11.67 27.75 -7.93
N ARG A 19 11.91 26.46 -8.21
CA ARG A 19 12.12 25.98 -9.57
C ARG A 19 10.88 26.06 -10.46
N ARG A 20 9.68 25.84 -9.89
CA ARG A 20 8.40 26.04 -10.60
C ARG A 20 8.10 27.51 -10.86
N ALA A 21 8.60 28.42 -10.02
CA ALA A 21 8.52 29.86 -10.22
C ALA A 21 9.49 30.39 -11.31
N GLY A 22 10.29 29.52 -11.93
CA GLY A 22 11.18 29.88 -13.03
C GLY A 22 12.62 30.23 -12.62
N LEU A 23 12.95 30.18 -11.33
CA LEU A 23 14.31 30.46 -10.86
C LEU A 23 15.30 29.41 -11.36
N SER A 24 16.50 29.84 -11.74
CA SER A 24 17.61 28.96 -12.13
C SER A 24 18.13 28.15 -10.93
N ILE A 25 18.96 27.14 -11.20
CA ILE A 25 19.54 26.30 -10.15
C ILE A 25 20.46 27.12 -9.23
N SER A 26 21.23 28.06 -9.80
CA SER A 26 22.10 28.94 -9.03
C SER A 26 21.30 29.90 -8.17
N GLU A 27 20.30 30.58 -8.75
CA GLU A 27 19.43 31.51 -7.98
C GLU A 27 18.69 30.80 -6.84
N THR A 28 18.23 29.57 -7.08
CA THR A 28 17.57 28.75 -6.03
C THR A 28 18.55 28.34 -4.94
N ALA A 29 19.80 28.01 -5.31
CA ALA A 29 20.86 27.67 -4.37
C ALA A 29 21.23 28.86 -3.49
N ASP A 30 21.36 30.04 -4.08
CA ASP A 30 21.67 31.28 -3.37
C ASP A 30 20.51 31.72 -2.46
N LEU A 31 19.27 31.59 -2.93
CA LEU A 31 18.06 31.93 -2.17
C LEU A 31 17.88 31.05 -0.93
N LEU A 32 18.10 29.74 -1.06
CA LEU A 32 17.84 28.77 0.00
C LEU A 32 19.08 28.39 0.81
N GLY A 33 20.27 28.90 0.43
CA GLY A 33 21.53 28.58 1.08
C GLY A 33 22.01 27.14 0.87
N PHE A 34 21.50 26.44 -0.16
CA PHE A 34 21.88 25.06 -0.45
C PHE A 34 22.89 24.97 -1.59
N SER A 35 23.63 23.86 -1.67
CA SER A 35 24.49 23.64 -2.83
C SER A 35 23.68 23.41 -4.11
N ARG A 36 24.20 23.88 -5.25
CA ARG A 36 23.62 23.64 -6.59
C ARG A 36 23.39 22.14 -6.86
N THR A 37 24.28 21.28 -6.37
CA THR A 37 24.15 19.81 -6.47
C THR A 37 22.96 19.27 -5.70
N THR A 38 22.67 19.82 -4.53
CA THR A 38 21.51 19.45 -3.70
C THR A 38 20.21 19.86 -4.40
N ILE A 39 20.15 21.09 -4.90
CA ILE A 39 19.00 21.61 -5.67
C ILE A 39 18.72 20.73 -6.91
N SER A 40 19.76 20.44 -7.70
CA SER A 40 19.64 19.61 -8.90
C SER A 40 19.12 18.20 -8.58
N ARG A 41 19.63 17.60 -7.50
CA ARG A 41 19.21 16.27 -7.05
C ARG A 41 17.75 16.24 -6.63
N VAL A 42 17.31 17.18 -5.79
CA VAL A 42 15.91 17.25 -5.32
C VAL A 42 14.95 17.45 -6.49
N TYR A 43 15.29 18.35 -7.42
CA TYR A 43 14.45 18.64 -8.55
C TYR A 43 14.30 17.42 -9.50
N ARG A 44 15.40 16.68 -9.72
CA ARG A 44 15.37 15.45 -10.53
C ARG A 44 14.58 14.33 -9.87
N GLU A 45 14.84 14.04 -8.59
CA GLU A 45 14.10 13.00 -7.83
C GLU A 45 12.58 13.25 -7.86
N ARG A 46 12.17 14.53 -7.87
CA ARG A 46 10.77 14.93 -7.96
C ARG A 46 10.18 14.72 -9.36
N SER A 47 10.93 15.03 -10.42
CA SER A 47 10.48 14.80 -11.81
C SER A 47 10.33 13.30 -12.12
N GLU A 48 11.25 12.47 -11.62
CA GLU A 48 11.16 11.01 -11.75
C GLU A 48 9.95 10.44 -11.00
N LYS A 49 9.69 10.92 -9.77
CA LYS A 49 8.49 10.55 -9.01
C LYS A 49 7.19 10.99 -9.69
N GLU A 50 7.14 12.20 -10.26
CA GLU A 50 5.97 12.63 -11.03
C GLU A 50 5.68 11.69 -12.20
N LYS A 51 6.70 11.33 -12.98
CA LYS A 51 6.59 10.43 -14.13
C LYS A 51 6.07 9.04 -13.74
N ILE A 52 6.59 8.49 -12.63
CA ILE A 52 6.15 7.20 -12.08
C ILE A 52 4.74 7.29 -11.48
N SER A 53 4.39 8.41 -10.83
CA SER A 53 3.08 8.60 -10.21
C SER A 53 1.96 8.84 -11.22
N SER A 54 2.23 9.58 -12.31
CA SER A 54 1.24 9.82 -13.38
C SER A 54 0.93 8.54 -14.14
N GLU A 55 1.93 7.70 -14.39
CA GLU A 55 1.72 6.38 -15.02
C GLU A 55 0.88 5.47 -14.13
N ARG A 56 1.05 5.52 -12.80
CA ARG A 56 0.23 4.73 -11.87
C ARG A 56 -1.20 5.24 -11.70
N GLN A 57 -1.41 6.56 -11.77
CA GLN A 57 -2.77 7.11 -11.76
C GLN A 57 -3.55 6.73 -13.01
N LEU A 58 -2.86 6.59 -14.15
CA LEU A 58 -3.45 6.11 -15.41
C LEU A 58 -3.50 4.58 -15.50
N CYS A 59 -2.73 3.84 -14.68
CA CYS A 59 -2.87 2.39 -14.57
C CYS A 59 -4.08 2.03 -13.70
N GLY A 60 -5.27 2.29 -14.23
CA GLY A 60 -6.50 1.70 -13.72
C GLY A 60 -6.45 0.20 -13.97
N ARG A 61 -6.27 -0.61 -12.92
CA ARG A 61 -6.73 -2.00 -12.96
C ARG A 61 -8.21 -1.92 -13.33
N LYS A 62 -8.58 -2.41 -14.52
CA LYS A 62 -9.98 -2.39 -14.96
C LYS A 62 -10.79 -3.16 -13.93
N CYS A 63 -11.61 -2.46 -13.16
CA CYS A 63 -12.56 -3.10 -12.28
C CYS A 63 -13.59 -3.81 -13.19
N LEU A 64 -13.50 -5.13 -13.24
CA LEU A 64 -14.49 -5.98 -13.94
C LEU A 64 -15.90 -5.85 -13.34
N VAL A 65 -15.97 -5.27 -12.14
CA VAL A 65 -17.20 -5.12 -11.36
C VAL A 65 -17.38 -3.65 -11.00
N ASP A 66 -18.61 -3.15 -11.10
CA ASP A 66 -18.94 -1.79 -10.69
C ASP A 66 -18.76 -1.60 -9.16
N VAL A 67 -18.75 -0.35 -8.71
CA VAL A 67 -18.55 -0.01 -7.28
C VAL A 67 -19.57 -0.71 -6.38
N ARG A 68 -20.80 -0.90 -6.86
CA ARG A 68 -21.85 -1.60 -6.11
C ARG A 68 -21.58 -3.10 -6.02
N GLY A 69 -21.16 -3.74 -7.09
CA GLY A 69 -20.79 -5.16 -7.10
C GLY A 69 -19.55 -5.41 -6.25
N GLN A 70 -18.58 -4.49 -6.24
CA GLN A 70 -17.44 -4.57 -5.32
C GLN A 70 -17.88 -4.49 -3.84
N ARG A 71 -18.80 -3.59 -3.50
CA ARG A 71 -19.41 -3.52 -2.16
C ARG A 71 -20.20 -4.79 -1.82
N ARG A 72 -20.93 -5.38 -2.77
CA ARG A 72 -21.67 -6.64 -2.56
C ARG A 72 -20.72 -7.80 -2.30
N MET A 73 -19.67 -7.95 -3.11
CA MET A 73 -18.66 -9.00 -2.92
C MET A 73 -17.95 -8.87 -1.57
N GLY A 74 -17.60 -7.65 -1.15
CA GLY A 74 -17.00 -7.41 0.17
C GLY A 74 -17.89 -7.84 1.35
N ARG A 75 -19.22 -7.85 1.17
CA ARG A 75 -20.16 -8.34 2.18
C ARG A 75 -20.33 -9.86 2.17
N LEU A 76 -20.22 -10.49 1.01
CA LEU A 76 -20.39 -11.95 0.87
C LEU A 76 -19.17 -12.74 1.36
N ALA A 77 -17.95 -12.22 1.15
CA ALA A 77 -16.72 -12.93 1.52
C ALA A 77 -16.62 -13.32 3.02
N PRO A 78 -17.07 -12.50 3.98
CA PRO A 78 -17.17 -12.90 5.38
C PRO A 78 -18.20 -14.01 5.66
N ASP A 79 -19.33 -14.01 4.96
CA ASP A 79 -20.43 -14.95 5.21
C ASP A 79 -20.05 -16.37 4.77
N ASP A 80 -19.40 -16.50 3.61
CA ASP A 80 -18.89 -17.79 3.12
C ASP A 80 -17.87 -18.38 4.09
N ARG A 81 -16.94 -17.55 4.60
CA ARG A 81 -15.95 -18.00 5.59
C ARG A 81 -16.62 -18.54 6.86
N LYS A 82 -17.66 -17.88 7.37
CA LYS A 82 -18.40 -18.34 8.56
C LYS A 82 -19.19 -19.62 8.29
N ALA A 83 -19.78 -19.74 7.11
CA ALA A 83 -20.48 -20.96 6.69
C ALA A 83 -19.52 -22.16 6.63
N THR A 84 -18.33 -21.99 6.04
CA THR A 84 -17.29 -23.03 5.99
C THR A 84 -16.81 -23.44 7.39
N VAL A 85 -16.55 -22.48 8.29
CA VAL A 85 -16.14 -22.77 9.68
C VAL A 85 -17.22 -23.56 10.43
N THR A 86 -18.49 -23.21 10.23
CA THR A 86 -19.61 -23.90 10.88
C THR A 86 -19.75 -25.33 10.37
N GLN A 87 -19.58 -25.56 9.06
CA GLN A 87 -19.58 -26.92 8.48
C GLN A 87 -18.43 -27.77 9.01
N ILE A 88 -17.21 -27.22 9.06
CA ILE A 88 -16.03 -27.92 9.60
C ILE A 88 -16.25 -28.30 11.07
N ASN A 89 -16.79 -27.39 11.88
CA ASN A 89 -17.06 -27.66 13.30
C ASN A 89 -18.11 -28.77 13.48
N LYS A 90 -19.17 -28.79 12.67
CA LYS A 90 -20.18 -29.86 12.70
C LYS A 90 -19.59 -31.22 12.33
N GLN A 91 -18.76 -31.27 11.28
CA GLN A 91 -18.12 -32.51 10.86
C GLN A 91 -17.13 -33.02 11.93
N ASN A 92 -16.36 -32.12 12.54
CA ASN A 92 -15.42 -32.46 13.61
C ASN A 92 -16.14 -32.97 14.87
N LEU A 93 -17.26 -32.35 15.27
CA LEU A 93 -18.06 -32.82 16.39
C LEU A 93 -18.62 -34.23 16.10
N PHE A 94 -19.16 -34.45 14.90
CA PHE A 94 -19.67 -35.76 14.49
C PHE A 94 -18.58 -36.84 14.48
N ASN A 95 -17.40 -36.53 13.93
CA ASN A 95 -16.26 -37.45 13.90
C ASN A 95 -15.73 -37.74 15.32
N THR A 96 -15.74 -36.74 16.21
CA THR A 96 -15.33 -36.91 17.61
C THR A 96 -16.31 -37.81 18.36
N LEU A 97 -17.61 -37.60 18.17
CA LEU A 97 -18.65 -38.45 18.77
C LEU A 97 -18.57 -39.89 18.26
N LEU A 98 -18.37 -40.10 16.95
CA LEU A 98 -18.15 -41.44 16.40
C LEU A 98 -16.91 -42.11 16.98
N LYS A 99 -15.83 -41.36 17.19
CA LYS A 99 -14.61 -41.87 17.80
C LYS A 99 -14.82 -42.27 19.26
N VAL A 100 -15.50 -41.45 20.05
CA VAL A 100 -15.86 -41.78 21.45
C VAL A 100 -16.71 -43.05 21.50
N CYS A 101 -17.73 -43.18 20.64
CA CYS A 101 -18.53 -44.39 20.56
C CYS A 101 -17.70 -45.63 20.18
N HIS A 102 -16.73 -45.48 19.28
CA HIS A 102 -15.85 -46.58 18.88
C HIS A 102 -14.84 -46.95 19.98
N ASP A 103 -14.31 -45.97 20.73
CA ASP A 103 -13.36 -46.21 21.83
C ASP A 103 -14.05 -46.83 23.06
N GLU A 104 -15.32 -46.49 23.35
CA GLU A 104 -16.11 -47.14 24.41
C GLU A 104 -16.44 -48.61 24.09
N LEU A 105 -16.76 -48.93 22.82
CA LEU A 105 -16.98 -50.31 22.38
C LEU A 105 -15.71 -51.16 22.38
N ARG A 106 -14.53 -50.55 22.50
CA ARG A 106 -13.23 -51.24 22.58
C ARG A 106 -12.80 -51.57 24.01
N GLN A 107 -13.54 -51.09 25.02
CA GLN A 107 -13.28 -51.35 26.44
C GLN A 107 -14.10 -52.52 27.01
N PHE A 108 -14.91 -53.19 26.18
CA PHE A 108 -15.54 -54.49 26.44
C PHE A 108 -14.90 -55.57 25.58
#